data_AF-A0A3N5G357-F1
#
_entry.id   AF-A0A3N5G357-F1
#
_cell.length_a   1.000
_cell.length_b   1.000
_cell.length_c   1.000
_cell.angle_alpha   90.00
_cell.angle_beta   90.00
_cell.angle_gamma   90.00
#
_symmetry.space_group_name_H-M   'P 1'
#
loop_
_entity.id
_entity.type
_entity.pdbx_description
1 polymer ?
#
loop_
_entity_poly.entity_id
_entity_poly.type
_entity_poly.pdbx_seq_one_letter_code
_entity_poly.pdbx_strand_id
1 'polypeptide(L)'
;MRGAAARGRDAMTDGGDLRLEATLRAVAEARSRGLPGHPSPQELVDYHFGELTPEAADAVQEHLAFCRECAQVVLDMVAFSRPPEGEPAGPAVDLDREWDRLQARLAAKAPRPGPRPVASRTSHKLPWSLAAAFLILTLGLLGWNLDLRNRLEESRLPSAELRLANLAPERPGAERSAEAPTRVEVGPRQRKVFLLLNLGDLREFPEYRMELAGPEGGVLWAASGVPRQEDGTFVLEIPAEMLAAGVYEVRLSGWREGESVALADYSFEVVRRR
;
A
#
# COMPACT_ATOMS: atom_id res chain seq x y z
N MET A 1 -21.84 -16.89 -52.42
CA MET A 1 -23.01 -16.41 -51.65
C MET A 1 -22.59 -16.19 -50.21
N ARG A 2 -22.82 -14.97 -49.72
CA ARG A 2 -23.14 -14.55 -48.34
C ARG A 2 -22.25 -15.02 -47.17
N GLY A 3 -21.65 -14.04 -46.49
CA GLY A 3 -21.06 -14.19 -45.17
C GLY A 3 -20.45 -12.90 -44.59
N ALA A 4 -21.15 -11.77 -44.71
CA ALA A 4 -20.74 -10.48 -44.16
C ALA A 4 -21.85 -9.99 -43.21
N ALA A 5 -21.60 -10.01 -41.89
CA ALA A 5 -22.29 -9.20 -40.88
C ALA A 5 -21.86 -9.61 -39.46
N ALA A 6 -20.84 -8.96 -38.88
CA ALA A 6 -20.58 -8.97 -37.43
C ALA A 6 -19.63 -7.82 -37.02
N ARG A 7 -19.97 -6.57 -37.36
CA ARG A 7 -19.32 -5.37 -36.83
C ARG A 7 -20.38 -4.34 -36.51
N GLY A 8 -20.56 -4.03 -35.22
CA GLY A 8 -21.37 -2.88 -34.80
C GLY A 8 -22.26 -3.13 -33.59
N ARG A 9 -21.69 -3.39 -32.40
CA ARG A 9 -22.47 -3.31 -31.16
C ARG A 9 -21.77 -2.80 -29.89
N ASP A 10 -20.49 -2.42 -29.93
CA ASP A 10 -19.75 -2.03 -28.70
C ASP A 10 -19.57 -0.50 -28.50
N ALA A 11 -20.12 0.35 -29.39
CA ALA A 11 -19.90 1.80 -29.33
C ALA A 11 -21.01 2.60 -28.61
N MET A 12 -22.01 1.95 -28.02
CA MET A 12 -23.24 2.64 -27.56
C MET A 12 -23.40 2.76 -26.03
N THR A 13 -22.56 2.10 -25.23
CA THR A 13 -22.63 2.19 -23.75
C THR A 13 -21.67 3.22 -23.14
N ASP A 14 -20.56 3.55 -23.80
CA ASP A 14 -19.52 4.44 -23.25
C ASP A 14 -19.97 5.92 -23.15
N GLY A 15 -20.87 6.38 -24.03
CA GLY A 15 -21.32 7.78 -24.05
C GLY A 15 -22.36 8.15 -22.98
N GLY A 16 -23.07 7.16 -22.41
CA GLY A 16 -24.10 7.38 -21.39
C GLY A 16 -23.51 7.68 -20.02
N ASP A 17 -22.49 6.89 -19.65
CA ASP A 17 -21.85 6.96 -18.34
C ASP A 17 -21.10 8.29 -18.15
N LEU A 18 -20.42 8.77 -19.20
CA LEU A 18 -19.73 10.07 -19.17
C LEU A 18 -20.69 11.26 -18.98
N ARG A 19 -21.90 11.19 -19.52
CA ARG A 19 -22.92 12.26 -19.34
C ARG A 19 -23.53 12.23 -17.96
N LEU A 20 -23.79 11.03 -17.43
CA LEU A 20 -24.29 10.87 -16.07
C LEU A 20 -23.23 11.37 -15.06
N GLU A 21 -21.97 10.98 -15.23
CA GLU A 21 -20.87 11.43 -14.37
C GLU A 21 -20.70 12.96 -14.43
N ALA A 22 -20.74 13.56 -15.61
CA ALA A 22 -20.67 15.01 -15.77
C ALA A 22 -21.85 15.73 -15.10
N THR A 23 -23.06 15.16 -15.19
CA THR A 23 -24.26 15.72 -14.56
C THR A 23 -24.18 15.61 -13.04
N LEU A 24 -23.76 14.45 -12.50
CA LEU A 24 -23.55 14.25 -11.08
C LEU A 24 -22.49 15.19 -10.51
N ARG A 25 -21.38 15.41 -11.24
CA ARG A 25 -20.33 16.36 -10.87
C ARG A 25 -20.86 17.79 -10.82
N ALA A 26 -21.64 18.21 -11.81
CA ALA A 26 -22.24 19.54 -11.84
C ALA A 26 -23.22 19.78 -10.69
N VAL A 27 -24.03 18.77 -10.33
CA VAL A 27 -24.96 18.83 -9.18
C VAL A 27 -24.18 18.93 -7.87
N ALA A 28 -23.12 18.15 -7.70
CA ALA A 28 -22.26 18.19 -6.51
C ALA A 28 -21.60 19.56 -6.34
N GLU A 29 -21.08 20.16 -7.42
CA GLU A 29 -20.42 21.47 -7.40
C GLU A 29 -21.41 22.64 -7.19
N ALA A 30 -22.66 22.51 -7.67
CA ALA A 30 -23.71 23.49 -7.39
C ALA A 30 -24.11 23.45 -5.90
N ARG A 31 -24.17 22.25 -5.30
CA ARG A 31 -24.54 22.08 -3.89
C ARG A 31 -23.41 22.46 -2.93
N SER A 32 -22.16 22.16 -3.27
CA SER A 32 -21.00 22.50 -2.42
C SER A 32 -20.86 24.01 -2.20
N ARG A 33 -21.23 24.83 -3.18
CA ARG A 33 -21.23 26.29 -3.07
C ARG A 33 -22.30 26.86 -2.13
N GLY A 34 -23.34 26.09 -1.82
CA GLY A 34 -24.42 26.50 -0.92
C GLY A 34 -24.27 25.98 0.50
N LEU A 35 -23.26 25.15 0.78
CA LEU A 35 -23.04 24.61 2.12
C LEU A 35 -22.47 25.71 3.04
N PRO A 36 -22.84 25.69 4.33
CA PRO A 36 -22.07 26.42 5.34
C PRO A 36 -20.60 25.97 5.28
N GLY A 37 -19.68 26.83 5.75
CA GLY A 37 -18.24 26.60 5.66
C GLY A 37 -17.81 25.20 6.14
N HIS A 38 -16.61 24.77 5.74
CA HIS A 38 -16.09 23.44 6.08
C HIS A 38 -16.18 23.16 7.60
N PRO A 39 -16.57 21.93 7.99
CA PRO A 39 -16.46 21.49 9.38
C PRO A 39 -15.05 21.72 9.88
N SER A 40 -14.94 22.14 11.14
CA SER A 40 -13.65 22.29 11.78
C SER A 40 -12.92 20.95 11.85
N PRO A 41 -11.58 20.94 11.89
CA PRO A 41 -10.83 19.70 12.05
C PRO A 41 -11.24 18.89 13.28
N GLN A 42 -11.59 19.57 14.38
CA GLN A 42 -12.05 18.91 15.60
C GLN A 42 -13.40 18.21 15.39
N GLU A 43 -14.37 18.85 14.71
CA GLU A 43 -15.66 18.21 14.41
C GLU A 43 -15.51 16.96 13.53
N LEU A 44 -14.55 16.96 12.59
CA LEU A 44 -14.26 15.76 11.78
C LEU A 44 -13.65 14.63 12.62
N VAL A 45 -12.84 14.96 13.62
CA VAL A 45 -12.27 14.00 14.57
C VAL A 45 -13.38 13.43 15.47
N ASP A 46 -14.20 14.30 16.05
CA ASP A 46 -15.33 13.90 16.90
C ASP A 46 -16.35 13.07 16.11
N TYR A 47 -16.57 13.38 14.82
CA TYR A 47 -17.37 12.56 13.91
C TYR A 47 -16.78 11.16 13.73
N HIS A 48 -15.47 11.06 13.48
CA HIS A 48 -14.78 9.77 13.31
C HIS A 48 -14.87 8.88 14.56
N PHE A 49 -14.79 9.47 15.75
CA PHE A 49 -14.91 8.75 17.02
C PHE A 49 -16.37 8.53 17.48
N GLY A 50 -17.36 9.08 16.77
CA GLY A 50 -18.77 8.97 17.13
C GLY A 50 -19.15 9.77 18.39
N GLU A 51 -18.42 10.85 18.68
CA GLU A 51 -18.61 11.71 19.86
C GLU A 51 -19.56 12.89 19.59
N LEU A 52 -19.90 13.16 18.33
CA LEU A 52 -20.88 14.17 17.96
C LEU A 52 -22.31 13.79 18.40
N THR A 53 -23.14 14.79 18.68
CA THR A 53 -24.59 14.56 18.81
C THR A 53 -25.16 14.08 17.48
N PRO A 54 -26.30 13.36 17.46
CA PRO A 54 -26.90 12.87 16.23
C PRO A 54 -27.13 13.96 15.18
N GLU A 55 -27.58 15.14 15.61
CA GLU A 55 -27.83 16.28 14.72
C GLU A 55 -26.55 16.85 14.11
N ALA A 56 -25.47 16.92 14.90
CA ALA A 56 -24.17 17.39 14.42
C ALA A 56 -23.52 16.36 13.49
N ALA A 57 -23.66 15.07 13.80
CA ALA A 57 -23.20 13.98 12.95
C ALA A 57 -23.91 13.97 11.59
N ASP A 58 -25.23 14.18 11.57
CA ASP A 58 -26.02 14.28 10.34
C ASP A 58 -25.57 15.47 9.48
N ALA A 59 -25.29 16.62 10.10
CA ALA A 59 -24.77 17.80 9.39
C ALA A 59 -23.39 17.56 8.77
N VAL A 60 -22.47 16.91 9.52
CA VAL A 60 -21.15 16.52 8.99
C VAL A 60 -21.32 15.49 7.88
N GLN A 61 -22.15 14.48 8.06
CA GLN A 61 -22.41 13.45 7.04
C GLN A 61 -22.96 14.04 5.74
N GLU A 62 -23.93 14.97 5.83
CA GLU A 62 -24.42 15.68 4.66
C GLU A 62 -23.30 16.48 3.98
N HIS A 63 -22.45 17.16 4.75
CA HIS A 63 -21.29 17.88 4.20
C HIS A 63 -20.31 16.94 3.48
N LEU A 64 -19.97 15.79 4.09
CA LEU A 64 -19.05 14.80 3.51
C LEU A 64 -19.58 14.22 2.19
N ALA A 65 -20.90 14.12 2.02
CA ALA A 65 -21.51 13.64 0.77
C ALA A 65 -21.24 14.58 -0.43
N PHE A 66 -20.92 15.85 -0.19
CA PHE A 66 -20.71 16.86 -1.23
C PHE A 66 -19.32 17.50 -1.23
N CYS A 67 -18.54 17.35 -0.15
CA CYS A 67 -17.19 17.88 -0.03
C CYS A 67 -16.15 16.75 -0.05
N ARG A 68 -15.55 16.51 -1.22
CA ARG A 68 -14.51 15.49 -1.41
C ARG A 68 -13.30 15.69 -0.50
N GLU A 69 -12.93 16.93 -0.22
CA GLU A 69 -11.76 17.24 0.62
C GLU A 69 -11.98 16.79 2.06
N CYS A 70 -13.12 17.14 2.67
CA CYS A 70 -13.46 16.69 4.02
C CYS A 70 -13.66 15.17 4.08
N ALA A 71 -14.26 14.57 3.05
CA ALA A 71 -14.40 13.11 2.94
C ALA A 71 -13.04 12.40 2.92
N GLN A 72 -12.08 12.92 2.16
CA GLN A 72 -10.73 12.37 2.12
C GLN A 72 -10.06 12.43 3.49
N VAL A 73 -10.19 13.55 4.22
CA VAL A 73 -9.63 13.69 5.57
C VAL A 73 -10.18 12.64 6.54
N VAL A 74 -11.48 12.36 6.49
CA VAL A 74 -12.10 11.29 7.32
C VAL A 74 -11.62 9.90 6.90
N LEU A 75 -11.50 9.62 5.60
CA LEU A 75 -10.96 8.34 5.09
C LEU A 75 -9.50 8.13 5.49
N ASP A 76 -8.68 9.18 5.45
CA ASP A 76 -7.28 9.12 5.88
C ASP A 76 -7.19 8.79 7.38
N MET A 77 -8.06 9.38 8.22
CA MET A 77 -8.14 9.03 9.65
C MET A 77 -8.48 7.54 9.86
N VAL A 78 -9.42 6.98 9.09
CA VAL A 78 -9.73 5.53 9.13
C VAL A 78 -8.51 4.69 8.76
N ALA A 79 -7.76 5.09 7.74
CA ALA A 79 -6.56 4.38 7.31
C ALA A 79 -5.46 4.38 8.40
N PHE A 80 -5.32 5.48 9.16
CA PHE A 80 -4.38 5.55 10.30
C PHE A 80 -4.85 4.75 11.51
N SER A 81 -6.15 4.67 11.75
CA SER A 81 -6.72 3.92 12.88
C SER A 81 -6.76 2.41 12.63
N ARG A 82 -6.71 1.96 11.36
CA ARG A 82 -6.65 0.55 11.03
C ARG A 82 -5.24 0.01 11.32
N PRO A 83 -5.08 -1.00 12.20
CA PRO A 83 -3.80 -1.68 12.35
C PRO A 83 -3.39 -2.31 11.01
N PRO A 84 -2.10 -2.34 10.65
CA PRO A 84 -1.66 -2.92 9.39
C PRO A 84 -2.13 -4.38 9.27
N GLU A 85 -2.89 -4.67 8.21
CA GLU A 85 -3.36 -6.01 7.91
C GLU A 85 -2.17 -6.97 7.73
N GLY A 86 -2.24 -8.14 8.38
CA GLY A 86 -1.21 -9.17 8.27
C GLY A 86 -0.08 -9.08 9.30
N GLU A 87 -0.05 -8.04 10.14
CA GLU A 87 0.75 -8.13 11.37
C GLU A 87 -0.03 -9.01 12.35
N PRO A 88 0.47 -10.21 12.71
CA PRO A 88 -0.24 -11.09 13.63
C PRO A 88 -0.51 -10.28 14.88
N ALA A 89 -1.77 -10.22 15.32
CA ALA A 89 -2.15 -9.57 16.56
C ALA A 89 -1.18 -10.07 17.62
N GLY A 90 -0.21 -9.22 17.98
CA GLY A 90 0.83 -9.59 18.92
C GLY A 90 0.13 -10.13 20.17
N PRO A 91 0.74 -11.07 20.91
CA PRO A 91 0.12 -11.61 22.12
C PRO A 91 -0.41 -10.44 22.92
N ALA A 92 -1.73 -10.39 23.16
CA ALA A 92 -2.44 -9.21 23.64
C ALA A 92 -1.61 -8.54 24.72
N VAL A 93 -0.86 -7.51 24.31
CA VAL A 93 0.10 -6.89 25.20
C VAL A 93 -0.78 -6.17 26.18
N ASP A 94 -0.70 -6.60 27.43
CA ASP A 94 -1.37 -5.95 28.54
C ASP A 94 -0.78 -4.53 28.64
N LEU A 95 -1.39 -3.62 27.86
CA LEU A 95 -0.95 -2.24 27.70
C LEU A 95 -0.93 -1.55 29.06
N ASP A 96 -1.86 -1.89 29.94
CA ASP A 96 -1.91 -1.41 31.32
C ASP A 96 -0.66 -1.85 32.08
N ARG A 97 -0.26 -3.12 31.96
CA ARG A 97 0.94 -3.63 32.61
C ARG A 97 2.24 -3.06 32.05
N GLU A 98 2.33 -2.83 30.74
CA GLU A 98 3.50 -2.16 30.15
C GLU A 98 3.54 -0.67 30.51
N TRP A 99 2.38 -0.01 30.60
CA TRP A 99 2.26 1.36 31.06
C TRP A 99 2.67 1.50 32.53
N ASP A 100 2.23 0.60 33.39
CA ASP A 100 2.64 0.53 34.80
C ASP A 100 4.15 0.32 34.94
N ARG A 101 4.76 -0.55 34.12
CA ARG A 101 6.22 -0.73 34.10
C ARG A 101 6.94 0.53 33.66
N LEU A 102 6.41 1.24 32.66
CA LEU A 102 6.98 2.50 32.20
C LEU A 102 6.89 3.57 33.30
N GLN A 103 5.72 3.72 33.93
CA GLN A 103 5.54 4.61 35.09
C GLN A 103 6.51 4.26 36.22
N ALA A 104 6.64 2.99 36.57
CA ALA A 104 7.56 2.54 37.61
C ALA A 104 9.02 2.87 37.27
N ARG A 105 9.43 2.72 36.00
CA ARG A 105 10.76 3.12 35.54
C ARG A 105 10.97 4.63 35.62
N LEU A 106 9.98 5.42 35.24
CA LEU A 106 10.03 6.88 35.33
C LEU A 106 10.07 7.35 36.79
N ALA A 107 9.28 6.73 37.67
CA ALA A 107 9.28 7.02 39.10
C ALA A 107 10.58 6.59 39.79
N ALA A 108 11.16 5.45 39.40
CA ALA A 108 12.44 4.98 39.91
C ALA A 108 13.62 5.84 39.43
N LYS A 109 13.50 6.44 38.23
CA LYS A 109 14.51 7.33 37.63
C LYS A 109 14.26 8.80 37.96
N ALA A 110 13.09 9.14 38.50
CA ALA A 110 12.84 10.43 39.08
C ALA A 110 13.94 10.69 40.10
N PRO A 111 14.68 11.81 39.99
CA PRO A 111 15.78 12.08 40.89
C PRO A 111 15.21 12.07 42.30
N ARG A 112 15.59 11.05 43.09
CA ARG A 112 15.31 11.05 44.53
C ARG A 112 15.80 12.41 45.03
N PRO A 113 15.01 13.15 45.81
CA PRO A 113 15.48 14.38 46.42
C PRO A 113 16.71 14.01 47.24
N GLY A 114 17.89 14.24 46.65
CA GLY A 114 19.14 13.93 47.28
C GLY A 114 19.25 14.73 48.57
N PRO A 115 20.02 14.25 49.57
CA PRO A 115 20.38 15.10 50.69
C PRO A 115 20.87 16.43 50.12
N ARG A 116 20.25 17.52 50.57
CA ARG A 116 20.57 18.89 50.13
C ARG A 116 22.11 18.99 50.08
N PRO A 117 22.71 19.35 48.93
CA PRO A 117 24.15 19.40 48.82
C PRO A 117 24.66 20.38 49.89
N VAL A 118 25.38 19.84 50.87
CA VAL A 118 26.18 20.68 51.77
C VAL A 118 27.17 21.36 50.85
N ALA A 119 27.07 22.69 50.75
CA ALA A 119 27.80 23.53 49.81
C ALA A 119 29.31 23.24 49.89
N SER A 120 29.79 22.29 49.09
CA SER A 120 31.21 22.12 48.85
C SER A 120 31.57 23.14 47.77
N ARG A 121 32.63 23.90 48.03
CA ARG A 121 33.25 24.84 47.09
C ARG A 121 33.67 24.07 45.83
N THR A 122 32.75 23.94 44.88
CA THR A 122 33.03 23.32 43.58
C THR A 122 33.81 24.32 42.73
N SER A 123 35.03 23.91 42.40
CA SER A 123 35.90 24.47 41.37
C SER A 123 35.13 24.77 40.07
N HIS A 124 35.36 25.97 39.52
CA HIS A 124 34.71 26.57 38.34
C HIS A 124 34.90 25.81 36.99
N LYS A 125 35.26 24.52 36.98
CA LYS A 125 35.58 23.76 35.76
C LYS A 125 34.50 22.75 35.32
N LEU A 126 33.46 22.52 36.12
CA LEU A 126 32.37 21.57 35.80
C LEU A 126 31.34 21.98 34.72
N PRO A 127 31.03 23.27 34.44
CA PRO A 127 30.00 23.57 33.43
C PRO A 127 30.45 23.27 32.00
N TRP A 128 31.76 23.26 31.73
CA TRP A 128 32.30 23.03 30.38
C TRP A 128 32.18 21.59 29.89
N SER A 129 32.23 20.60 30.78
CA SER A 129 32.12 19.19 30.37
C SER A 129 30.70 18.83 29.94
N LEU A 130 29.68 19.38 30.60
CA LEU A 130 28.28 19.20 30.20
C LEU A 130 27.98 19.84 28.84
N ALA A 131 28.51 21.04 28.60
CA ALA A 131 28.37 21.71 27.30
C ALA A 131 29.01 20.89 26.16
N ALA A 132 30.19 20.32 26.39
CA ALA A 132 30.87 19.47 25.40
C ALA A 132 30.10 18.18 25.09
N ALA A 133 29.57 17.50 26.11
CA ALA A 133 28.78 16.28 25.92
C ALA A 133 27.49 16.54 25.13
N PHE A 134 26.81 17.65 25.42
CA PHE A 134 25.59 18.04 24.71
C PHE A 134 25.88 18.36 23.23
N LEU A 135 26.99 19.04 22.95
CA LEU A 135 27.43 19.34 21.58
C LEU A 135 27.72 18.07 20.78
N ILE A 136 28.40 17.08 21.37
CA ILE A 136 28.68 15.81 20.68
C ILE A 136 27.37 15.06 20.38
N LEU A 137 26.43 15.04 21.32
CA LEU A 137 25.14 14.38 21.13
C LEU A 137 24.32 15.04 20.01
N THR A 138 24.25 16.37 19.97
CA THR A 138 23.51 17.10 18.94
C THR A 138 24.13 16.92 17.56
N LEU A 139 25.46 16.94 17.45
CA LEU A 139 26.16 16.66 16.19
C LEU A 139 25.96 15.22 15.71
N GLY A 140 26.00 14.25 16.63
CA GLY A 140 25.73 12.84 16.31
C GLY A 140 24.31 12.61 15.80
N LEU A 141 23.31 13.19 16.48
CA LEU A 141 21.91 13.13 16.04
C LEU A 141 21.70 13.84 14.70
N LEU A 142 22.37 14.97 14.46
CA LEU A 142 22.28 15.69 13.18
C LEU A 142 22.87 14.84 12.04
N GLY A 143 24.04 14.24 12.25
CA GLY A 143 24.67 13.34 11.28
C GLY A 143 23.80 12.12 10.98
N TRP A 144 23.23 11.51 12.01
CA TRP A 144 22.33 10.36 11.84
C TRP A 144 21.03 10.76 11.10
N ASN A 145 20.47 11.94 11.40
CA ASN A 145 19.28 12.44 10.71
C ASN A 145 19.56 12.68 9.22
N LEU A 146 20.75 13.21 8.88
CA LEU A 146 21.17 13.42 7.49
C LEU A 146 21.40 12.09 6.75
N ASP A 147 22.00 11.08 7.40
CA ASP A 147 22.14 9.73 6.82
C ASP A 147 20.77 9.08 6.55
N LEU A 148 19.85 9.18 7.51
CA LEU A 148 18.47 8.73 7.36
C LEU A 148 17.75 9.42 6.21
N ARG A 149 17.93 10.74 6.06
CA ARG A 149 17.37 11.50 4.94
C ARG A 149 17.95 11.04 3.61
N ASN A 150 19.26 10.82 3.52
CA ASN A 150 19.88 10.34 2.28
C ASN A 150 19.39 8.94 1.89
N ARG A 151 19.26 8.00 2.85
CA ARG A 151 18.70 6.67 2.59
C ARG A 151 17.23 6.75 2.17
N LEU A 152 16.47 7.63 2.82
CA LEU A 152 15.09 7.89 2.43
C LEU A 152 15.00 8.53 1.05
N GLU A 153 15.89 9.46 0.68
CA GLU A 153 15.94 10.05 -0.65
C GLU A 153 16.34 9.01 -1.70
N GLU A 154 17.27 8.12 -1.41
CA GLU A 154 17.62 7.00 -2.30
C GLU A 154 16.44 6.04 -2.50
N SER A 155 15.57 5.91 -1.49
CA SER A 155 14.34 5.11 -1.55
C SER A 155 13.12 5.89 -2.12
N ARG A 156 13.13 7.22 -2.00
CA ARG A 156 12.06 8.15 -2.42
C ARG A 156 12.29 8.74 -3.78
N LEU A 157 13.49 8.66 -4.34
CA LEU A 157 13.67 8.85 -5.78
C LEU A 157 12.65 7.91 -6.41
N PRO A 158 11.60 8.45 -7.05
CA PRO A 158 10.57 7.62 -7.65
C PRO A 158 11.33 6.65 -8.53
N SER A 159 11.23 5.36 -8.24
CA SER A 159 11.70 4.35 -9.18
C SER A 159 10.77 4.49 -10.38
N ALA A 160 11.08 5.46 -11.25
CA ALA A 160 10.13 6.18 -12.10
C ALA A 160 9.57 5.35 -13.26
N GLU A 161 9.82 4.04 -13.23
CA GLU A 161 9.35 3.09 -14.22
C GLU A 161 8.92 1.79 -13.51
N LEU A 162 8.07 1.90 -12.49
CA LEU A 162 7.25 0.77 -12.05
C LEU A 162 6.26 0.45 -13.16
N ARG A 163 6.57 -0.58 -13.97
CA ARG A 163 5.61 -1.15 -14.91
C ARG A 163 4.78 -2.20 -14.19
N LEU A 164 3.52 -1.86 -14.02
CA LEU A 164 2.47 -2.74 -13.55
C LEU A 164 1.81 -3.37 -14.79
N ALA A 165 1.91 -4.68 -14.94
CA ALA A 165 1.18 -5.41 -15.98
C ALA A 165 0.11 -6.27 -15.32
N ASN A 166 -1.15 -6.01 -15.64
CA ASN A 166 -2.26 -6.84 -15.19
C ASN A 166 -2.42 -8.00 -16.18
N LEU A 167 -2.28 -9.24 -15.70
CA LEU A 167 -2.43 -10.44 -16.50
C LEU A 167 -3.77 -11.11 -16.16
N ALA A 168 -4.55 -11.36 -17.20
CA ALA A 168 -5.75 -12.18 -17.11
C ALA A 168 -5.37 -13.65 -17.38
N PRO A 169 -6.00 -14.61 -16.67
CA PRO A 169 -5.71 -16.03 -16.87
C PRO A 169 -6.19 -16.48 -18.24
N GLU A 170 -5.39 -17.26 -18.96
CA GLU A 170 -5.76 -17.81 -20.28
C GLU A 170 -6.79 -18.94 -20.18
N ARG A 171 -6.81 -19.64 -19.04
CA ARG A 171 -7.69 -20.79 -18.79
C ARG A 171 -8.41 -20.69 -17.45
N PRO A 172 -9.52 -19.95 -17.36
CA PRO A 172 -10.50 -20.16 -16.31
C PRO A 172 -11.65 -20.99 -16.91
N GLY A 173 -11.47 -22.31 -17.05
CA GLY A 173 -12.56 -23.18 -17.52
C GLY A 173 -13.13 -22.87 -18.92
N ALA A 174 -12.32 -22.31 -19.82
CA ALA A 174 -12.49 -22.19 -21.28
C ALA A 174 -13.83 -21.62 -21.83
N GLU A 175 -13.83 -20.36 -22.28
CA GLU A 175 -14.40 -19.98 -23.60
C GLU A 175 -14.05 -18.57 -24.13
N ARG A 176 -13.13 -17.83 -23.52
CA ARG A 176 -12.53 -16.65 -24.17
C ARG A 176 -11.00 -16.70 -24.06
N SER A 177 -10.37 -17.27 -25.08
CA SER A 177 -8.94 -17.09 -25.30
C SER A 177 -8.70 -15.59 -25.51
N ALA A 178 -7.84 -14.98 -24.70
CA ALA A 178 -7.44 -13.60 -24.90
C ALA A 178 -6.75 -13.47 -26.27
N GLU A 179 -7.20 -12.51 -27.07
CA GLU A 179 -6.87 -12.39 -28.50
C GLU A 179 -5.40 -12.00 -28.77
N ALA A 180 -4.61 -11.72 -27.73
CA ALA A 180 -3.14 -11.61 -27.78
C ALA A 180 -2.53 -11.63 -26.35
N PRO A 181 -1.28 -12.11 -26.17
CA PRO A 181 -0.56 -11.97 -24.91
C PRO A 181 -0.41 -10.49 -24.51
N THR A 182 -0.52 -10.18 -23.22
CA THR A 182 -0.27 -8.83 -22.71
C THR A 182 1.18 -8.44 -22.97
N ARG A 183 1.41 -7.30 -23.64
CA ARG A 183 2.75 -6.78 -23.90
C ARG A 183 3.29 -6.01 -22.70
N VAL A 184 4.49 -6.38 -22.27
CA VAL A 184 5.22 -5.75 -21.18
C VAL A 184 6.49 -5.11 -21.73
N GLU A 185 6.51 -3.78 -21.79
CA GLU A 185 7.70 -3.03 -22.20
C GLU A 185 8.67 -2.89 -21.03
N VAL A 186 9.90 -3.39 -21.20
CA VAL A 186 10.96 -3.29 -20.19
C VAL A 186 12.00 -2.28 -20.63
N GLY A 187 12.15 -1.22 -19.82
CA GLY A 187 13.12 -0.15 -20.07
C GLY A 187 14.56 -0.54 -19.72
N PRO A 188 15.59 0.10 -20.31
CA PRO A 188 16.99 -0.26 -20.10
C PRO A 188 17.50 0.03 -18.68
N ARG A 189 16.82 0.89 -17.92
CA ARG A 189 17.14 1.22 -16.52
C ARG A 189 16.19 0.56 -15.52
N GLN A 190 15.19 -0.15 -16.00
CA GLN A 190 14.20 -0.81 -15.16
C GLN A 190 14.87 -2.01 -14.48
N ARG A 191 14.79 -2.06 -13.14
CA ARG A 191 15.39 -3.16 -12.35
C ARG A 191 14.40 -4.28 -12.05
N LYS A 192 13.12 -3.95 -11.96
CA LYS A 192 12.05 -4.86 -11.52
C LYS A 192 10.81 -4.66 -12.38
N VAL A 193 10.10 -5.75 -12.63
CA VAL A 193 8.77 -5.78 -13.28
C VAL A 193 7.80 -6.38 -12.29
N PHE A 194 6.64 -5.74 -12.13
CA PHE A 194 5.58 -6.22 -11.25
C PHE A 194 4.42 -6.73 -12.10
N LEU A 195 4.11 -8.01 -11.96
CA LEU A 195 2.97 -8.65 -12.61
C LEU A 195 1.85 -8.81 -11.60
N LEU A 196 0.67 -8.32 -11.94
CA LEU A 196 -0.56 -8.53 -11.16
C LEU A 196 -1.32 -9.67 -11.82
N LEU A 197 -1.48 -10.75 -11.06
CA LEU A 197 -2.18 -11.95 -11.50
C LEU A 197 -3.55 -11.95 -10.84
N ASN A 198 -4.62 -11.74 -11.60
CA ASN A 198 -5.97 -11.80 -11.08
C ASN A 198 -6.55 -13.20 -11.31
N LEU A 199 -6.71 -13.97 -10.23
CA LEU A 199 -7.18 -15.35 -10.33
C LEU A 199 -8.70 -15.43 -10.60
N GLY A 200 -9.49 -14.39 -10.34
CA GLY A 200 -10.95 -14.33 -10.56
C GLY A 200 -11.79 -15.30 -9.72
N ASP A 201 -11.26 -16.49 -9.42
CA ASP A 201 -11.82 -17.51 -8.56
C ASP A 201 -11.42 -17.26 -7.09
N LEU A 202 -12.36 -17.50 -6.19
CA LEU A 202 -12.23 -17.30 -4.75
C LEU A 202 -11.68 -18.54 -4.02
N ARG A 203 -11.29 -19.60 -4.73
CA ARG A 203 -10.76 -20.82 -4.11
C ARG A 203 -9.48 -20.54 -3.31
N GLU A 204 -9.54 -20.86 -2.01
CA GLU A 204 -8.43 -20.70 -1.08
C GLU A 204 -7.61 -21.98 -0.91
N PHE A 205 -6.29 -21.84 -1.02
CA PHE A 205 -5.31 -22.89 -0.74
C PHE A 205 -4.42 -22.48 0.44
N PRO A 206 -3.99 -23.44 1.29
CA PRO A 206 -3.05 -23.16 2.38
C PRO A 206 -1.72 -22.56 1.89
N GLU A 207 -1.27 -22.97 0.72
CA GLU A 207 -0.04 -22.51 0.10
C GLU A 207 -0.24 -22.37 -1.41
N TYR A 208 0.38 -21.34 -1.99
CA TYR A 208 0.41 -21.11 -3.43
C TYR A 208 1.84 -21.22 -3.93
N ARG A 209 2.00 -21.79 -5.12
CA ARG A 209 3.27 -21.91 -5.83
C ARG A 209 3.15 -21.29 -7.21
N MET A 210 4.15 -20.48 -7.56
CA MET A 210 4.27 -19.85 -8.87
C MET A 210 5.52 -20.32 -9.57
N GLU A 211 5.41 -20.52 -10.88
CA GLU A 211 6.54 -20.82 -11.76
C GLU A 211 6.50 -19.88 -12.97
N LEU A 212 7.65 -19.29 -13.29
CA LEU A 212 7.86 -18.48 -14.48
C LEU A 212 8.69 -19.29 -15.47
N ALA A 213 8.09 -19.63 -16.61
CA ALA A 213 8.77 -20.23 -17.73
C ALA A 213 9.20 -19.16 -18.75
N GLY A 214 10.42 -19.30 -19.26
CA GLY A 214 10.96 -18.44 -20.30
C GLY A 214 10.46 -18.82 -21.70
N PRO A 215 10.91 -18.09 -22.74
CA PRO A 215 10.51 -18.34 -24.14
C PRO A 215 10.89 -19.71 -24.69
N GLU A 216 11.90 -20.35 -24.10
CA GLU A 216 12.33 -21.71 -24.45
C GLU A 216 11.57 -22.80 -23.68
N GLY A 217 10.61 -22.42 -22.83
CA GLY A 217 9.82 -23.33 -21.99
C GLY A 217 10.51 -23.79 -20.70
N GLY A 218 11.79 -23.44 -20.49
CA GLY A 218 12.51 -23.70 -19.25
C GLY A 218 12.02 -22.83 -18.10
N VAL A 219 11.93 -23.39 -16.89
CA VAL A 219 11.56 -22.65 -15.68
C VAL A 219 12.74 -21.75 -15.27
N LEU A 220 12.54 -20.44 -15.34
CA LEU A 220 13.53 -19.43 -14.99
C LEU A 220 13.46 -19.03 -13.52
N TRP A 221 12.27 -19.11 -12.93
CA TRP A 221 12.02 -18.73 -11.55
C TRP A 221 10.85 -19.53 -10.98
N ALA A 222 10.91 -19.85 -9.69
CA ALA A 222 9.81 -20.46 -8.96
C ALA A 222 9.81 -19.95 -7.51
N ALA A 223 8.62 -19.79 -6.94
CA ALA A 223 8.45 -19.50 -5.52
C ALA A 223 7.25 -20.25 -4.94
N SER A 224 7.37 -20.58 -3.66
CA SER A 224 6.32 -21.19 -2.84
C SER A 224 5.93 -20.23 -1.72
N GLY A 225 4.76 -20.42 -1.11
CA GLY A 225 4.27 -19.54 -0.04
C GLY A 225 3.97 -18.11 -0.52
N VAL A 226 3.60 -17.93 -1.79
CA VAL A 226 3.32 -16.59 -2.32
C VAL A 226 2.02 -16.07 -1.68
N PRO A 227 2.05 -14.90 -1.00
CA PRO A 227 0.87 -14.38 -0.33
C PRO A 227 -0.17 -13.92 -1.36
N ARG A 228 -1.41 -14.34 -1.14
CA ARG A 228 -2.59 -13.84 -1.84
C ARG A 228 -3.06 -12.56 -1.14
N GLN A 229 -3.33 -11.51 -1.92
CA GLN A 229 -3.91 -10.27 -1.40
C GLN A 229 -5.40 -10.45 -1.08
N GLU A 230 -5.98 -9.54 -0.30
CA GLU A 230 -7.41 -9.62 0.11
C GLU A 230 -8.37 -9.58 -1.09
N ASP A 231 -7.99 -8.88 -2.16
CA ASP A 231 -8.75 -8.78 -3.40
C ASP A 231 -8.60 -10.03 -4.31
N GLY A 232 -7.85 -11.03 -3.84
CA GLY A 232 -7.59 -12.27 -4.57
C GLY A 232 -6.52 -12.15 -5.66
N THR A 233 -5.83 -11.02 -5.74
CA THR A 233 -4.70 -10.84 -6.66
C THR A 233 -3.41 -11.39 -6.06
N PHE A 234 -2.47 -11.69 -6.95
CA PHE A 234 -1.09 -11.95 -6.57
C PHE A 234 -0.16 -10.96 -7.25
N VAL A 235 0.86 -10.52 -6.51
CA VAL A 235 1.89 -9.62 -7.03
C VAL A 235 3.18 -10.41 -7.16
N LEU A 236 3.66 -10.53 -8.40
CA LEU A 236 4.91 -11.17 -8.72
C LEU A 236 5.95 -10.13 -9.10
N GLU A 237 7.03 -10.07 -8.31
CA GLU A 237 8.18 -9.19 -8.56
C GLU A 237 9.30 -9.97 -9.25
N ILE A 238 9.62 -9.58 -10.49
CA ILE A 238 10.65 -10.25 -11.30
C ILE A 238 11.80 -9.26 -11.57
N PRO A 239 13.06 -9.64 -11.31
CA PRO A 239 14.21 -8.87 -11.76
C PRO A 239 14.21 -8.72 -13.29
N ALA A 240 14.25 -7.50 -13.79
CA ALA A 240 14.17 -7.20 -15.23
C ALA A 240 15.33 -7.84 -16.03
N GLU A 241 16.46 -8.09 -15.38
CA GLU A 241 17.62 -8.79 -15.95
C GLU A 241 17.31 -10.23 -16.38
N MET A 242 16.34 -10.90 -15.74
CA MET A 242 15.89 -12.25 -16.10
C MET A 242 14.96 -12.28 -17.32
N LEU A 243 14.41 -11.12 -17.69
CA LEU A 243 13.42 -10.97 -18.75
C LEU A 243 14.08 -10.52 -20.05
N ALA A 244 14.55 -11.47 -20.86
CA ALA A 244 14.88 -11.25 -22.26
C ALA A 244 13.62 -10.92 -23.08
N ALA A 245 13.79 -10.46 -24.32
CA ALA A 245 12.64 -10.27 -25.20
C ALA A 245 12.06 -11.64 -25.61
N GLY A 246 10.75 -11.82 -25.53
CA GLY A 246 10.07 -13.08 -25.85
C GLY A 246 8.75 -13.28 -25.10
N VAL A 247 8.10 -14.41 -25.33
CA VAL A 247 6.84 -14.78 -24.65
C VAL A 247 7.18 -15.60 -23.41
N TYR A 248 6.59 -15.23 -22.28
CA TYR A 248 6.76 -15.86 -20.98
C TYR A 248 5.43 -16.43 -20.52
N GLU A 249 5.50 -17.49 -19.70
CA GLU A 249 4.34 -18.14 -19.10
C GLU A 249 4.50 -18.15 -17.58
N VAL A 250 3.48 -17.71 -16.85
CA VAL A 250 3.39 -17.84 -15.39
C VAL A 250 2.35 -18.90 -15.08
N ARG A 251 2.75 -19.94 -14.36
CA ARG A 251 1.85 -20.98 -13.86
C ARG A 251 1.61 -20.77 -12.38
N LEU A 252 0.35 -20.66 -11.99
CA LEU A 252 -0.08 -20.56 -10.60
C LEU A 252 -0.75 -21.87 -10.20
N SER A 253 -0.26 -22.47 -9.12
CA SER A 253 -0.80 -23.69 -8.54
C SER A 253 -1.09 -23.51 -7.05
N GLY A 254 -2.15 -24.14 -6.58
CA GLY A 254 -2.47 -24.27 -5.17
C GLY A 254 -1.93 -25.59 -4.63
N TRP A 255 -1.44 -25.60 -3.40
CA TRP A 255 -0.94 -26.80 -2.75
C TRP A 255 -1.85 -27.18 -1.57
N ARG A 256 -2.36 -28.41 -1.57
CA ARG A 256 -3.21 -28.94 -0.48
C ARG A 256 -2.93 -30.42 -0.31
N GLU A 257 -2.71 -30.87 0.93
CA GLU A 257 -2.54 -32.29 1.27
C GLU A 257 -1.42 -33.02 0.49
N GLY A 258 -0.39 -32.29 0.06
CA GLY A 258 0.73 -32.85 -0.72
C GLY A 258 0.45 -32.97 -2.22
N GLU A 259 -0.72 -32.52 -2.68
CA GLU A 259 -1.09 -32.47 -4.09
C GLU A 259 -1.04 -31.02 -4.61
N SER A 260 -0.53 -30.86 -5.83
CA SER A 260 -0.53 -29.58 -6.54
C SER A 260 -1.73 -29.53 -7.48
N VAL A 261 -2.56 -28.51 -7.31
CA VAL A 261 -3.72 -28.23 -8.17
C VAL A 261 -3.40 -27.02 -9.04
N ALA A 262 -3.34 -27.21 -10.36
CA ALA A 262 -3.16 -26.09 -11.30
C ALA A 262 -4.37 -25.16 -11.25
N LEU A 263 -4.14 -23.86 -11.06
CA LEU A 263 -5.19 -22.85 -10.92
C LEU A 263 -5.33 -21.98 -12.16
N ALA A 264 -4.21 -21.47 -12.67
CA ALA A 264 -4.20 -20.59 -13.83
C ALA A 264 -2.84 -20.56 -14.53
N ASP A 265 -2.89 -20.40 -15.85
CA ASP A 265 -1.75 -20.09 -16.70
C ASP A 265 -1.93 -18.65 -17.24
N TYR A 266 -0.87 -17.85 -17.20
CA TYR A 266 -0.84 -16.48 -17.72
C TYR A 266 0.29 -16.36 -18.73
N SER A 267 0.05 -15.71 -19.87
CA SER A 267 1.13 -15.40 -20.82
C SER A 267 1.32 -13.90 -20.98
N PHE A 268 2.57 -13.50 -21.24
CA PHE A 268 2.91 -12.12 -21.56
C PHE A 268 4.11 -12.05 -22.49
N GLU A 269 4.14 -11.04 -23.34
CA GLU A 269 5.24 -10.77 -24.28
C GLU A 269 6.13 -9.65 -23.73
N VAL A 270 7.39 -9.94 -23.48
CA VAL A 270 8.38 -8.93 -23.09
C VAL A 270 8.99 -8.29 -24.32
N VAL A 271 8.89 -6.96 -24.41
CA VAL A 271 9.53 -6.15 -25.44
C VAL A 271 10.57 -5.25 -24.77
N ARG A 272 11.85 -5.42 -25.09
CA ARG A 272 12.90 -4.54 -24.56
C ARG A 272 12.99 -3.25 -25.37
N ARG A 273 12.83 -2.12 -24.68
CA ARG A 273 13.05 -0.80 -25.27
C ARG A 273 14.56 -0.53 -25.32
N ARG A 274 15.06 -0.21 -26.52
CA ARG A 274 16.46 0.21 -26.70
C ARG A 274 16.68 1.64 -26.23
#